data_AF-A0A7J5H4X4-F1
#
_entry.id   AF-A0A7J5H4X4-F1
#
_cell.length_a   1.000
_cell.length_b   1.000
_cell.length_c   1.000
_cell.angle_alpha   90.00
_cell.angle_beta   90.00
_cell.angle_gamma   90.00
#
_symmetry.space_group_name_H-M   'P 1'
#
loop_
_entity.id
_entity.type
_entity.pdbx_description
1 polymer ?
#
loop_
_entity_poly.entity_id
_entity_poly.type
_entity_poly.pdbx_seq_one_letter_code
_entity_poly.pdbx_strand_id
1 'polypeptide(L)' 'TSMDDFLELKGQLIPQDQLTDEQRPYYNYTCPPGDFIKTCSVPSPLLNAKDLEREKRMLEI' A
#
# COMPACT_ATOMS: atom_id res chain seq x y z
N THR A 1 19.04 3.63 10.65
CA THR A 1 18.02 4.36 11.43
C THR A 1 18.19 3.96 12.87
N SER A 2 18.44 4.90 13.78
CA SER A 2 18.53 4.67 15.23
C SER A 2 17.13 4.45 15.81
N MET A 3 17.05 3.87 17.01
CA MET A 3 15.80 3.79 17.76
C MET A 3 15.30 5.17 18.18
N ASP A 4 16.22 6.10 18.45
CA ASP A 4 15.90 7.50 18.77
C ASP A 4 15.23 8.21 17.58
N ASP A 5 15.77 8.05 16.36
CA ASP A 5 15.20 8.62 15.12
C ASP A 5 13.74 8.16 14.91
N PHE A 6 13.44 6.91 15.29
CA PHE A 6 12.10 6.36 15.14
C PHE A 6 11.11 6.96 16.14
N LEU A 7 11.54 7.22 17.38
CA LEU A 7 10.71 7.83 18.43
C LEU A 7 10.34 9.28 18.12
N GLU A 8 11.18 9.98 17.34
CA GLU A 8 10.93 11.35 16.91
C GLU A 8 9.94 11.45 15.75
N LEU A 9 9.70 10.37 15.01
CA LEU A 9 8.72 10.35 13.93
C LEU A 9 7.32 10.60 14.48
N LYS A 10 6.72 11.73 14.08
CA LYS A 10 5.32 12.03 14.34
C LYS A 10 4.47 11.49 13.19
N GLY A 11 3.53 10.61 13.52
CA GLY A 11 2.48 10.24 12.60
C GLY A 11 1.64 11.46 12.23
N GLN A 12 1.35 11.63 10.94
CA GLN A 12 0.51 12.70 10.43
C GLN A 12 -0.49 12.14 9.42
N LEU A 13 -1.66 12.76 9.34
CA LEU A 13 -2.61 12.51 8.27
C LEU A 13 -2.24 13.37 7.07
N ILE A 14 -1.98 12.73 5.93
CA ILE A 14 -1.63 13.41 4.69
C ILE A 14 -2.91 13.47 3.81
N PRO A 15 -3.36 14.65 3.39
CA PRO A 15 -4.46 14.78 2.43
C PRO A 15 -4.12 14.11 1.09
N GLN A 16 -5.13 13.58 0.40
CA GLN A 16 -4.94 12.84 -0.86
C GLN A 16 -4.26 13.68 -1.95
N ASP A 17 -4.52 14.99 -2.00
CA ASP A 17 -3.91 15.91 -2.96
C ASP A 17 -2.40 16.11 -2.73
N GLN A 18 -1.92 15.87 -1.50
CA GLN A 18 -0.52 16.05 -1.09
C GLN A 18 0.29 14.76 -1.14
N LEU A 19 -0.30 13.65 -1.61
CA LEU A 19 0.41 12.39 -1.76
C LEU A 19 1.50 12.50 -2.84
N THR A 20 2.71 12.04 -2.49
CA THR A 20 3.82 11.93 -3.44
C THR A 20 3.56 10.80 -4.44
N ASP A 21 4.26 10.82 -5.57
CA ASP A 21 4.14 9.78 -6.60
C ASP A 21 4.49 8.38 -6.08
N GLU A 22 5.34 8.29 -5.06
CA GLU A 22 5.68 7.03 -4.40
C GLU A 22 4.59 6.54 -3.45
N GLN A 23 3.80 7.43 -2.85
CA GLN A 23 2.72 7.09 -1.91
C GLN A 23 1.41 6.75 -2.64
N ARG A 24 1.16 7.36 -3.80
CA ARG A 24 -0.05 7.16 -4.60
C ARG A 24 -0.37 5.68 -4.90
N PRO A 25 0.59 4.82 -5.30
CA PRO A 25 0.34 3.40 -5.53
C PRO A 25 -0.21 2.69 -4.29
N TYR A 26 0.34 2.96 -3.11
CA TYR A 26 -0.10 2.35 -1.87
C TYR A 26 -1.51 2.81 -1.48
N TYR A 27 -1.78 4.12 -1.60
CA TYR A 27 -3.12 4.66 -1.35
C TYR A 27 -4.15 4.05 -2.31
N ASN A 28 -3.85 4.01 -3.61
CA ASN A 28 -4.75 3.47 -4.63
C ASN A 28 -4.93 1.94 -4.53
N TYR A 29 -4.00 1.24 -3.88
CA TYR A 29 -4.12 -0.18 -3.61
C TYR A 29 -5.07 -0.48 -2.44
N THR A 30 -5.29 0.47 -1.52
CA THR A 30 -6.24 0.27 -0.42
C THR A 30 -7.67 0.03 -0.92
N CYS A 31 -8.43 -0.78 -0.17
CA CYS A 31 -9.81 -1.17 -0.44
C CYS A 31 -10.75 0.07 -0.45
N PRO A 32 -11.29 0.48 -1.61
CA PRO A 32 -12.28 1.54 -1.72
C PRO A 32 -13.69 1.02 -1.45
N PRO A 33 -14.68 1.92 -1.30
CA PRO A 33 -16.08 1.52 -1.19
C PRO A 33 -16.52 0.68 -2.40
N GLY A 34 -16.95 -0.56 -2.16
CA GLY A 34 -17.41 -1.50 -3.20
C GLY A 34 -16.44 -2.64 -3.49
N ASP A 35 -15.20 -2.57 -2.99
CA ASP A 35 -14.27 -3.70 -3.06
C ASP A 35 -14.69 -4.82 -2.08
N PHE A 36 -14.31 -6.05 -2.43
CA PHE A 36 -14.55 -7.24 -1.62
C PHE A 36 -13.21 -7.90 -1.26
N ILE A 37 -13.15 -8.54 -0.10
CA ILE A 37 -11.97 -9.28 0.34
C ILE A 37 -12.03 -10.70 -0.22
N LYS A 38 -11.09 -11.06 -1.11
CA LYS A 38 -10.88 -12.43 -1.60
C LYS A 38 -9.69 -13.06 -0.88
N THR A 39 -9.83 -14.31 -0.44
CA THR A 39 -8.69 -15.13 0.00
C THR A 39 -8.17 -15.92 -1.20
N CYS A 40 -6.90 -15.74 -1.54
CA CYS A 40 -6.24 -16.49 -2.60
C CYS A 40 -4.81 -16.88 -2.20
N SER A 41 -4.31 -17.97 -2.79
CA SER A 41 -2.91 -18.35 -2.62
C SER A 41 -2.04 -17.49 -3.52
N VAL A 42 -1.36 -16.51 -2.93
CA VAL A 42 -0.41 -15.67 -3.66
C VAL A 42 0.99 -16.28 -3.61
N PRO A 43 1.78 -16.14 -4.67
CA PRO A 43 3.21 -16.45 -4.66
C PRO A 43 3.97 -15.51 -3.72
N SER A 44 5.16 -15.91 -3.29
CA SER A 44 5.99 -15.12 -2.36
C SER A 44 6.17 -13.66 -2.84
N PRO A 45 5.96 -12.66 -1.97
CA PRO A 45 6.07 -11.26 -2.34
C PRO A 45 7.53 -10.84 -2.50
N LEU A 46 7.76 -9.84 -3.34
CA LEU A 46 9.06 -9.17 -3.50
C LEU A 46 9.24 -7.99 -2.53
N LEU A 47 8.21 -7.69 -1.72
CA LEU A 47 8.14 -6.60 -0.74
C LEU A 47 8.39 -5.22 -1.37
N ASN A 48 7.82 -4.98 -2.55
CA ASN A 48 7.89 -3.67 -3.21
C ASN A 48 6.62 -3.35 -4.00
N ALA A 49 6.55 -2.13 -4.56
CA ALA A 49 5.36 -1.63 -5.25
C ALA A 49 4.86 -2.51 -6.42
N LYS A 50 5.73 -3.35 -7.02
CA LYS A 50 5.31 -4.27 -8.10
C LYS A 50 4.34 -5.35 -7.61
N ASP A 51 4.42 -5.72 -6.33
CA ASP A 51 3.51 -6.70 -5.75
C ASP A 51 2.06 -6.16 -5.76
N LEU A 52 1.86 -4.85 -5.53
CA LEU A 52 0.54 -4.21 -5.55
C LEU A 52 -0.15 -4.37 -6.91
N GLU A 53 0.58 -4.12 -8.01
CA GLU A 53 0.04 -4.27 -9.37
C GLU A 53 -0.27 -5.73 -9.69
N ARG A 54 0.58 -6.66 -9.23
CA ARG A 54 0.39 -8.09 -9.44
C ARG A 54 -0.85 -8.59 -8.74
N GLU A 55 -1.05 -8.19 -7.48
CA GLU A 55 -2.21 -8.57 -6.69
C GLU A 55 -3.51 -8.01 -7.29
N LYS A 56 -3.52 -6.75 -7.76
CA LYS A 56 -4.69 -6.21 -8.47
C LYS A 56 -5.08 -7.04 -9.68
N ARG A 57 -4.12 -7.41 -10.53
CA ARG A 57 -4.39 -8.28 -11.70
C ARG A 57 -4.95 -9.64 -11.31
N MET A 58 -4.61 -10.17 -10.14
CA MET A 58 -5.19 -11.43 -9.63
C MET A 58 -6.64 -11.26 -9.18
N LEU A 59 -7.03 -10.07 -8.71
CA LEU A 59 -8.38 -9.77 -8.22
C LEU A 59 -9.37 -9.43 -9.34
N GLU A 60 -8.88 -8.93 -10.49
CA GLU A 60 -9.66 -8.65 -11.72
C GLU A 60 -10.22 -9.92 -12.40
N ILE A 61 -9.91 -11.11 -11.87
CA ILE A 61 -10.38 -12.42 -12.37
C ILE A 61 -11.75 -12.79 -11.77
#